data_AF-A0A124IGR4-F1
#
_entry.id   AF-A0A124IGR4-F1
#
_cell.length_a   1.000
_cell.length_b   1.000
_cell.length_c   1.000
_cell.angle_alpha   90.00
_cell.angle_beta   90.00
_cell.angle_gamma   90.00
#
_symmetry.space_group_name_H-M   'P 1'
#
loop_
_entity.id
_entity.type
_entity.pdbx_description
1 polymer ?
#
loop_
_entity_poly.entity_id
_entity_poly.type
_entity_poly.pdbx_seq_one_letter_code
_entity_poly.pdbx_strand_id
1 'polypeptide(L)' 'MEKGSFKPVWQSSSLDHPNYWATLIDLNNNGENELLVTEGSYSNSRTREITLWKWNGWGFSRITLDGSG' A
#
# COMPACT_ATOMS: atom_id res chain seq x y z
N MET A 1 -4.53 -28.13 -9.24
CA MET A 1 -4.29 -26.74 -8.83
C MET A 1 -5.63 -26.04 -8.77
N GLU A 2 -6.08 -25.65 -7.59
CA GLU A 2 -7.33 -24.91 -7.41
C GLU A 2 -7.16 -23.49 -7.96
N LYS A 3 -7.98 -23.13 -8.95
CA LYS A 3 -8.07 -21.75 -9.48
C LYS A 3 -8.58 -20.85 -8.36
N GLY A 4 -7.79 -19.86 -7.95
CA GLY A 4 -8.25 -18.75 -7.10
C GLY A 4 -7.75 -18.73 -5.66
N SER A 5 -6.91 -19.69 -5.25
CA SER A 5 -6.28 -19.66 -3.93
C SER A 5 -5.01 -18.82 -3.95
N PHE A 6 -5.03 -17.63 -3.32
CA PHE A 6 -3.81 -16.88 -3.03
C PHE A 6 -3.03 -17.59 -1.93
N LYS A 7 -1.83 -18.08 -2.24
CA LYS A 7 -0.92 -18.65 -1.25
C LYS A 7 0.17 -17.62 -0.90
N PRO A 8 0.23 -17.11 0.33
CA PRO A 8 1.34 -16.27 0.75
C PRO A 8 2.62 -17.12 0.77
N VAL A 9 3.61 -16.74 -0.05
CA VAL A 9 4.89 -17.46 -0.22
C VAL A 9 5.97 -16.91 0.71
N TRP A 10 5.86 -15.63 1.07
CA TRP A 10 6.75 -14.95 1.99
C TRP A 10 5.94 -13.87 2.73
N GLN A 11 6.11 -13.82 4.05
CA GLN A 11 5.68 -12.67 4.86
C GLN A 11 6.92 -12.21 5.62
N SER A 12 7.38 -11.00 5.32
CA SER A 12 8.52 -10.40 6.01
C SER A 12 8.20 -10.15 7.49
N SER A 13 9.20 -9.62 8.19
CA SER A 13 9.01 -8.92 9.46
C SER A 13 7.84 -7.94 9.41
N SER A 14 7.33 -7.58 10.59
CA SER A 14 6.34 -6.53 10.75
C SER A 14 6.69 -5.32 9.89
N LEU A 15 5.73 -4.86 9.10
CA LEU A 15 5.81 -3.58 8.42
C LEU A 15 5.99 -2.47 9.47
N ASP A 16 6.54 -1.33 9.07
CA ASP A 16 6.66 -0.15 9.95
C ASP A 16 5.28 0.27 10.50
N HIS A 17 4.23 0.12 9.69
CA HIS A 17 2.83 0.30 10.04
C HIS A 17 1.97 -0.88 9.58
N PRO A 18 0.97 -1.33 10.36
CA PRO A 18 0.08 -2.40 9.93
C PRO A 18 -0.88 -1.94 8.82
N ASN A 19 -1.04 -2.77 7.78
CA ASN A 19 -2.00 -2.54 6.70
C ASN A 19 -3.37 -3.13 7.07
N TYR A 20 -4.40 -2.29 7.13
CA TYR A 20 -5.78 -2.73 7.36
C TYR A 20 -6.52 -3.04 6.05
N TRP A 21 -6.20 -2.31 4.99
CA TRP A 21 -6.82 -2.47 3.68
C TRP A 21 -5.88 -1.95 2.60
N ALA A 22 -5.94 -2.55 1.40
CA ALA A 22 -5.19 -2.10 0.25
C ALA A 22 -5.97 -2.35 -1.05
N THR A 23 -5.86 -1.43 -2.01
CA THR A 23 -6.32 -1.62 -3.39
C THR A 23 -5.32 -1.04 -4.38
N LEU A 24 -5.38 -1.54 -5.61
CA LEU A 24 -4.75 -0.92 -6.77
C LEU A 24 -5.76 0.01 -7.45
N ILE A 25 -5.30 1.21 -7.81
CA ILE A 25 -6.10 2.23 -8.53
C ILE A 25 -5.19 3.05 -9.43
N ASP A 26 -5.59 3.28 -10.68
CA ASP A 26 -4.98 4.30 -11.54
C ASP A 26 -5.57 5.67 -11.14
N LEU A 27 -4.88 6.40 -10.27
CA LEU A 27 -5.41 7.62 -9.66
C LEU A 27 -5.34 8.82 -10.62
N ASN A 28 -4.37 8.82 -11.53
CA ASN A 28 -4.07 9.95 -12.42
C ASN A 28 -4.37 9.67 -13.91
N ASN A 29 -4.94 8.50 -14.22
CA ASN A 29 -5.29 8.03 -15.57
C ASN A 29 -4.08 7.90 -16.51
N ASN A 30 -2.90 7.54 -15.99
CA ASN A 30 -1.71 7.33 -16.81
C ASN A 30 -1.52 5.87 -17.27
N GLY A 31 -2.44 4.97 -16.91
CA GLY A 31 -2.37 3.54 -17.22
C GLY A 31 -1.52 2.72 -16.24
N GLU A 32 -0.94 3.35 -15.21
CA GLU A 32 -0.20 2.70 -14.13
C GLU A 32 -1.06 2.72 -12.85
N ASN A 33 -1.23 1.57 -12.20
CA ASN A 33 -1.92 1.55 -10.92
C ASN A 33 -0.99 1.97 -9.78
N GLU A 34 -1.41 2.92 -8.96
CA GLU A 34 -0.88 3.16 -7.63
C GLU A 34 -1.52 2.22 -6.59
N LEU A 35 -0.81 2.01 -5.47
CA LEU A 35 -1.28 1.26 -4.33
C LEU A 35 -1.80 2.24 -3.27
N LEU A 36 -3.12 2.18 -3.02
CA LEU A 36 -3.79 2.93 -1.96
C LEU A 36 -3.94 2.02 -0.75
N VAL A 37 -3.38 2.42 0.39
CA VAL A 37 -3.36 1.63 1.63
C VAL A 37 -4.01 2.41 2.77
N THR A 38 -4.82 1.73 3.57
CA THR A 38 -5.19 2.21 4.90
C THR A 38 -4.24 1.59 5.92
N GLU A 39 -3.30 2.38 6.42
CA GLU A 39 -2.30 1.99 7.40
C GLU A 39 -2.76 2.42 8.80
N GLY A 40 -2.24 1.78 9.86
CA GLY A 40 -2.46 2.25 11.22
C GLY A 40 -1.20 2.28 12.05
N SER A 41 -1.33 2.06 13.35
CA SER A 41 -0.20 2.09 14.28
C SER A 41 -0.25 0.92 15.25
N TYR A 42 0.90 0.31 15.55
CA TYR A 42 1.01 -0.69 16.61
C TYR A 42 0.88 -0.07 18.00
N SER A 43 1.22 1.20 18.19
CA SER A 43 1.11 1.89 19.48
C SER A 43 -0.27 2.48 19.71
N ASN A 44 -1.05 2.74 18.65
CA ASN A 44 -2.41 3.26 18.75
C ASN A 44 -3.35 2.60 17.73
N SER A 45 -4.20 1.69 18.23
CA SER A 45 -5.15 0.91 17.42
C SER A 45 -6.23 1.75 16.71
N ARG A 46 -6.42 3.02 17.13
CA ARG A 46 -7.39 3.94 16.51
C ARG A 46 -6.82 4.72 15.33
N THR A 47 -5.48 4.76 15.16
CA THR A 47 -4.86 5.46 14.04
C THR A 47 -5.23 4.77 12.73
N ARG A 48 -5.70 5.56 11.76
CA ARG A 48 -5.95 5.17 10.38
C ARG A 48 -5.46 6.29 9.48
N GLU A 49 -4.48 5.98 8.63
CA GLU A 49 -3.94 6.90 7.64
C GLU A 49 -4.13 6.31 6.25
N ILE A 50 -4.54 7.15 5.30
CA ILE A 50 -4.59 6.77 3.89
C ILE A 50 -3.26 7.17 3.26
N THR A 51 -2.54 6.20 2.72
CA THR A 51 -1.25 6.41 2.07
C THR A 51 -1.29 5.91 0.63
N LEU A 52 -0.58 6.62 -0.23
CA LEU A 52 -0.46 6.30 -1.65
C LEU A 52 0.97 5.91 -1.96
N TRP A 53 1.13 4.85 -2.73
CA TRP A 53 2.43 4.30 -3.08
C TRP A 53 2.52 4.05 -4.58
N LYS A 54 3.69 4.36 -5.16
CA LYS A 54 3.98 4.13 -6.58
C LYS A 54 5.00 3.02 -6.78
N TRP A 55 4.76 2.16 -7.77
CA TRP A 55 5.74 1.17 -8.21
C TRP A 55 6.89 1.84 -8.97
N ASN A 56 8.13 1.51 -8.61
CA ASN A 56 9.33 2.11 -9.19
C ASN A 56 10.21 1.12 -9.98
N GLY A 57 9.70 -0.08 -10.29
CA GLY A 57 10.45 -1.14 -10.97
C GLY A 57 11.07 -2.17 -10.04
N TRP A 58 11.25 -1.86 -8.75
CA TRP A 58 11.75 -2.80 -7.73
C TRP A 58 10.75 -3.03 -6.60
N GLY A 59 10.07 -1.97 -6.19
CA GLY A 59 9.15 -1.99 -5.05
C GLY A 59 8.21 -0.78 -5.09
N PHE A 60 7.51 -0.59 -3.97
CA PHE A 60 6.64 0.55 -3.76
C PHE A 60 7.35 1.64 -2.96
N SER A 61 7.20 2.89 -3.38
CA SER A 61 7.64 4.08 -2.64
C SER A 61 6.44 4.95 -2.30
N ARG A 62 6.37 5.43 -1.05
CA ARG A 62 5.29 6.31 -0.59
C ARG A 62 5.39 7.64 -1.33
N ILE A 63 4.26 8.10 -1.85
CA ILE A 63 4.12 9.43 -2.43
C ILE A 63 3.79 10.39 -1.29
N THR A 64 4.62 11.40 -1.09
CA THR A 64 4.30 12.56 -0.27
C THR A 64 3.72 13.65 -1.18
N LEU A 65 2.62 14.27 -0.75
CA LEU A 65 2.18 15.51 -1.36
C LEU A 65 3.07 16.61 -0.81
N ASP A 66 4.17 16.87 -1.50
CA ASP A 66 5.01 18.03 -1.23
C ASP A 66 4.15 19.24 -1.59
N GLY A 67 3.73 20.03 -0.60
CA GLY A 67 2.82 21.17 -0.75
C GLY A 67 3.45 22.37 -1.48
N SER A 68 4.16 22.16 -2.58
CA SER A 68 4.60 23.21 -3.49
C SER A 68 3.56 23.39 -4.60
N GLY A 69 2.56 24.22 -4.28
CA GLY A 69 1.88 25.04 -5.28
C GLY A 69 2.68 26.31 -5.57
#